data_AF-A0A822H0U2-F1
#
_entry.id   AF-A0A822H0U2-F1
#
_cell.length_a   1.000
_cell.length_b   1.000
_cell.length_c   1.000
_cell.angle_alpha   90.00
_cell.angle_beta   90.00
_cell.angle_gamma   90.00
#
_symmetry.space_group_name_H-M   'P 1'
#
loop_
_entity.id
_entity.type
_entity.pdbx_description
1 polymer ?
#
loop_
_entity_poly.entity_id
_entity_poly.type
_entity_poly.pdbx_seq_one_letter_code
_entity_poly.pdbx_strand_id
1 'polypeptide(L)' 'QDSNEDGIGDIRGIIQRLDHIKDLGADLLWICPIFKSPNDDNGYDISDFQDIMDVFGTMEDVDELIKQ' A
#
# COMPACT_ATOMS: atom_id res chain seq x y z
N GLN A 1 -1.01 -3.72 7.01
CA GLN A 1 -1.39 -3.54 8.44
C GLN A 1 -1.94 -2.13 8.54
N ASP A 2 -2.92 -1.88 9.40
CA ASP A 2 -3.35 -0.52 9.75
C ASP A 2 -2.29 0.12 10.67
N SER A 3 -1.74 1.27 10.27
CA SER A 3 -0.71 1.99 11.01
C SER A 3 -1.21 3.27 11.69
N ASN A 4 -2.43 3.71 11.39
CA ASN A 4 -2.99 4.98 11.85
C ASN A 4 -4.29 4.81 12.67
N GLU A 5 -4.73 3.57 12.89
CA GLU A 5 -5.90 3.16 13.68
C GLU A 5 -7.25 3.56 13.06
N ASP A 6 -7.32 3.72 11.73
CA ASP A 6 -8.58 4.01 11.01
C ASP A 6 -9.38 2.77 10.59
N GLY A 7 -8.81 1.57 10.80
CA GLY A 7 -9.40 0.28 10.47
C GLY A 7 -9.08 -0.23 9.06
N ILE A 8 -8.28 0.50 8.27
CA ILE A 8 -7.88 0.16 6.90
C ILE A 8 -6.36 -0.08 6.86
N GLY A 9 -5.92 -1.07 6.08
CA GLY A 9 -4.50 -1.32 5.90
C GLY A 9 -3.87 -0.29 4.96
N ASP A 10 -2.70 0.23 5.33
CA ASP A 10 -2.02 1.30 4.59
C ASP A 10 -0.56 0.96 4.24
N ILE A 11 0.06 1.81 3.42
CA ILE A 11 1.44 1.62 2.92
C ILE A 11 2.46 1.65 4.07
N ARG A 12 2.27 2.53 5.06
CA ARG A 12 3.17 2.63 6.22
C ARG A 12 3.15 1.36 7.05
N GLY A 13 2.01 0.71 7.18
CA GLY A 13 1.87 -0.59 7.82
C GLY A 13 2.47 -1.74 6.99
N ILE A 14 2.58 -1.61 5.66
CA ILE A 14 3.39 -2.54 4.84
C ILE A 14 4.87 -2.36 5.18
N ILE A 15 5.37 -1.12 5.19
CA ILE A 15 6.77 -0.79 5.53
C ILE A 15 7.15 -1.39 6.89
N GLN A 16 6.30 -1.22 7.91
CA GLN A 16 6.51 -1.78 9.26
C GLN A 16 6.61 -3.31 9.30
N ARG A 17 6.17 -4.01 8.24
CA ARG A 17 6.14 -5.47 8.16
C ARG A 17 7.16 -6.05 7.19
N LEU A 18 7.98 -5.23 6.54
CA LEU A 18 8.98 -5.72 5.59
C LEU A 18 9.96 -6.71 6.21
N ASP A 19 10.45 -6.46 7.44
CA ASP A 19 11.32 -7.40 8.14
C ASP A 19 10.66 -8.76 8.34
N HIS A 20 9.36 -8.78 8.69
CA HIS A 20 8.60 -10.02 8.83
C HIS A 20 8.44 -10.76 7.50
N ILE A 21 8.19 -10.04 6.41
CA ILE A 21 8.06 -10.62 5.06
C ILE A 21 9.40 -11.19 4.59
N LYS A 22 10.51 -10.50 4.90
CA LYS A 22 11.86 -10.96 4.61
C LYS A 22 12.23 -12.20 5.43
N ASP A 23 11.88 -12.24 6.71
CA ASP A 23 12.09 -13.40 7.58
C ASP A 23 11.30 -14.63 7.13
N LEU A 24 10.15 -14.44 6.48
CA LEU A 24 9.39 -15.50 5.83
C LEU A 24 10.14 -16.10 4.62
N GLY A 25 11.12 -15.38 4.06
CA GLY A 25 11.91 -15.79 2.91
C GLY A 25 11.32 -15.38 1.56
N ALA A 26 10.48 -14.34 1.52
CA ALA A 26 9.94 -13.83 0.27
C ALA A 26 10.94 -12.92 -0.46
N ASP A 27 11.17 -13.17 -1.75
CA ASP A 27 12.04 -12.35 -2.60
C ASP A 27 11.28 -11.23 -3.34
N LEU A 28 9.95 -11.33 -3.43
CA LEU A 28 9.10 -10.39 -4.16
C LEU A 28 7.80 -10.13 -3.42
N LEU A 29 7.41 -8.86 -3.36
CA LEU A 29 6.12 -8.41 -2.87
C LEU A 29 5.28 -7.91 -4.05
N TRP A 30 4.11 -8.52 -4.25
CA TRP A 30 3.08 -8.03 -5.17
C TRP A 30 1.95 -7.42 -4.37
N ILE A 31 1.60 -6.16 -4.66
CA ILE A 31 0.56 -5.42 -3.94
C ILE A 31 -0.63 -5.24 -4.88
N CYS A 32 -1.83 -5.45 -4.37
CA CYS A 32 -3.08 -5.10 -5.06
C CYS A 32 -3.11 -3.59 -5.43
N PRO A 33 -4.01 -3.14 -6.31
CA PRO A 33 -4.09 -1.73 -6.70
C PRO A 33 -4.22 -0.79 -5.49
N ILE A 34 -3.39 0.26 -5.48
CA ILE A 34 -3.37 1.32 -4.44
C ILE A 34 -3.68 2.71 -5.02
N PHE A 35 -3.96 2.78 -6.32
CA PHE A 35 -4.23 4.04 -7.03
C PHE A 35 -5.58 4.64 -6.64
N LYS A 36 -5.79 5.93 -6.94
CA LYS A 36 -7.11 6.56 -6.80
C LYS A 36 -8.17 5.74 -7.53
N SER A 37 -9.26 5.47 -6.83
CA SER A 37 -10.39 4.70 -7.33
C SER A 37 -11.66 5.08 -6.55
N PRO A 38 -12.85 5.02 -7.17
CA PRO A 38 -14.14 5.07 -6.46
C PRO A 38 -14.30 3.91 -5.48
N ASN A 39 -13.51 2.85 -5.66
CA ASN A 39 -13.42 1.66 -4.84
C ASN A 39 -14.67 0.78 -4.91
N ASP A 40 -15.36 0.78 -6.06
CA ASP A 40 -16.49 -0.10 -6.35
C ASP A 40 -16.04 -1.57 -6.55
N ASP A 41 -14.77 -1.80 -6.94
CA ASP A 41 -14.12 -3.10 -7.10
C ASP A 41 -12.78 -3.19 -6.33
N ASN A 42 -12.78 -2.71 -5.09
CA ASN A 42 -11.60 -2.76 -4.18
C ASN A 42 -10.30 -2.25 -4.82
N GLY A 43 -10.39 -1.15 -5.59
CA GLY A 43 -9.25 -0.47 -6.18
C GLY A 43 -8.91 -0.89 -7.62
N TYR A 44 -9.56 -1.92 -8.16
CA TYR A 44 -9.36 -2.32 -9.56
C TYR A 44 -10.07 -1.39 -10.55
N ASP A 45 -11.07 -0.63 -10.09
CA ASP A 45 -11.77 0.43 -10.81
C ASP A 45 -11.04 1.77 -10.70
N ILE A 46 -9.87 1.87 -11.34
CA ILE A 46 -8.96 3.03 -11.20
C ILE A 46 -9.54 4.30 -11.85
N SER A 47 -9.52 5.42 -11.11
CA SER A 47 -9.91 6.75 -11.59
C SER A 47 -8.71 7.65 -11.94
N ASP A 48 -7.57 7.47 -11.27
CA ASP A 48 -6.30 8.12 -11.63
C ASP A 48 -5.13 7.15 -11.44
N PHE A 49 -4.41 6.85 -12.52
CA PHE A 49 -3.28 5.92 -12.53
C PHE A 49 -1.97 6.54 -12.04
N GLN A 50 -1.95 7.84 -11.74
CA GLN A 50 -0.74 8.57 -11.32
C GLN A 50 -0.78 9.05 -9.87
N ASP A 51 -1.86 8.76 -9.15
CA ASP A 51 -2.04 9.19 -7.77
C ASP A 51 -2.55 8.04 -6.88
N ILE A 52 -2.28 8.15 -5.58
CA ILE A 52 -2.56 7.11 -4.58
C ILE A 52 -3.89 7.42 -3.87
N MET A 53 -4.64 6.38 -3.53
CA MET A 53 -5.85 6.53 -2.73
C MET A 53 -5.48 7.05 -1.33
N ASP A 54 -6.14 8.13 -0.87
CA ASP A 54 -5.75 8.83 0.37
C ASP A 54 -5.81 7.91 1.61
N VAL A 55 -6.69 6.90 1.58
CA VAL A 55 -6.84 5.91 2.65
C VAL A 55 -5.63 4.98 2.78
N PHE A 56 -4.79 4.86 1.75
CA PHE A 56 -3.59 4.02 1.77
C PHE A 56 -2.31 4.79 2.05
N GLY A 57 -2.30 6.11 1.82
CA GLY A 57 -1.14 6.99 2.04
C GLY A 57 -0.89 7.93 0.87
N THR A 58 0.36 8.37 0.72
CA THR A 58 0.78 9.32 -0.33
C THR A 58 1.77 8.70 -1.31
N MET A 59 2.07 9.43 -2.40
CA MET A 59 3.15 9.06 -3.32
C MET A 59 4.51 8.95 -2.61
N GLU A 60 4.79 9.81 -1.62
CA GLU A 60 6.02 9.74 -0.83
C GLU A 60 6.09 8.46 0.01
N ASP A 61 4.96 7.94 0.49
CA ASP A 61 4.92 6.67 1.22
C ASP A 61 5.26 5.50 0.29
N VAL A 62 4.80 5.53 -0.96
CA VAL A 62 5.17 4.55 -1.99
C VAL A 62 6.64 4.64 -2.33
N ASP A 63 7.17 5.85 -2.52
CA ASP A 63 8.59 6.07 -2.77
C ASP A 63 9.47 5.55 -1.62
N GLU A 64 9.01 5.67 -0.38
CA GLU A 64 9.69 5.09 0.77
C GLU A 64 9.62 3.57 0.76
N LEU A 65 8.45 2.98 0.49
CA LEU A 65 8.27 1.54 0.40
C LEU A 65 9.20 0.90 -0.64
N ILE A 66 9.39 1.55 -1.80
CA ILE A 66 10.27 1.04 -2.86
C ILE A 66 11.75 1.11 -2.48
N LYS A 67 12.15 2.02 -1.58
CA LYS A 67 13.56 2.21 -1.17
C LYS A 67 14.02 1.23 -0.09
N GLN A 68 13.10 0.69 0.70
CA GLN A 68 13.35 -0.23 1.81
C GLN A 68 13.66 -1.64 1.29
#